data_AF-A0A1W9PMS1-F1
#
_entry.id   AF-A0A1W9PMS1-F1
#
_cell.length_a   1.000
_cell.length_b   1.000
_cell.length_c   1.000
_cell.angle_alpha   90.00
_cell.angle_beta   90.00
_cell.angle_gamma   90.00
#
_symmetry.space_group_name_H-M   'P 1'
#
loop_
_entity.id
_entity.type
_entity.pdbx_description
1 polymer ?
#
loop_
_entity_poly.entity_id
_entity_poly.type
_entity_poly.pdbx_seq_one_letter_code
_entity_poly.pdbx_strand_id
1 'polypeptide(L)'
;MKIKFVFFGTVLLIGNLVFALPAGNMQRFRQDVAVVDHSLLDNVILALVEMGFEYDVAKNRAETLFGGDHMTAAMSLYNLKSAFPEIDHDVMVKHLSKLAVYGRSIDLASYDTLISIIQSTNHELLLNSDSYEKLYRVARLNGSIKA
;
A
#
# COMPACT_ATOMS: atom_id res chain seq x y z
N MET A 1 17.16 44.38 36.11
CA MET A 1 16.52 44.47 34.78
C MET A 1 16.28 43.06 34.26
N LYS A 2 15.03 42.70 33.95
CA LYS A 2 14.60 41.31 33.70
C LYS A 2 14.73 40.97 32.22
N ILE A 3 15.56 39.99 31.88
CA ILE A 3 15.68 39.41 30.54
C ILE A 3 14.49 38.47 30.33
N LYS A 4 13.61 38.78 29.38
CA LYS A 4 12.49 37.92 28.99
C LYS A 4 12.94 37.04 27.82
N PHE A 5 13.27 35.78 28.10
CA PHE A 5 13.35 34.75 27.07
C PHE A 5 11.92 34.35 26.69
N VAL A 6 11.49 34.75 25.51
CA VAL A 6 10.25 34.26 24.89
C VAL A 6 10.66 33.20 23.87
N PHE A 7 10.71 31.94 24.32
CA PHE A 7 10.81 30.77 23.46
C PHE A 7 9.50 29.98 23.65
N PHE A 8 8.44 30.48 23.04
CA PHE A 8 7.13 29.81 23.02
C PHE A 8 6.51 30.07 21.65
N GLY A 9 6.37 29.02 20.83
CA GLY A 9 5.31 29.02 19.82
C GLY A 9 5.57 28.47 18.42
N THR A 10 6.70 27.82 18.10
CA THR A 10 6.91 27.28 16.73
C THR A 10 7.05 25.76 16.60
N VAL A 11 7.00 24.99 17.70
CA VAL A 11 7.17 23.52 17.66
C VAL A 11 5.85 22.74 17.78
N LEU A 12 4.71 23.40 17.99
CA LEU A 12 3.41 22.75 18.21
C LEU A 12 2.44 22.82 17.01
N LEU A 13 2.96 22.90 15.77
CA LEU A 13 2.11 23.01 14.57
C LEU A 13 2.35 21.93 13.50
N ILE A 14 3.01 20.82 13.85
CA ILE A 14 3.19 19.66 12.95
C ILE A 14 2.33 18.45 13.41
N GLY A 15 1.64 18.54 14.56
CA GLY A 15 1.07 17.36 15.23
C GLY A 15 -0.37 16.97 14.90
N ASN A 16 -1.21 17.83 14.29
CA ASN A 16 -2.67 17.60 14.26
C ASN A 16 -3.37 17.94 12.94
N LEU A 17 -2.77 17.54 11.81
CA LEU A 17 -3.50 17.39 10.54
C LEU A 17 -3.85 15.91 10.29
N VAL A 18 -4.15 15.19 11.37
CA VAL A 18 -4.66 13.82 11.34
C VAL A 18 -6.17 13.90 11.22
N PHE A 19 -6.66 13.61 10.01
CA PHE A 19 -7.99 13.11 9.71
C PHE A 19 -9.20 14.02 9.96
N ALA A 20 -9.42 14.94 9.03
CA ALA A 20 -10.77 15.19 8.54
C ALA A 20 -10.91 14.55 7.15
N LEU A 21 -11.01 13.21 7.09
CA LEU A 21 -11.70 12.61 5.95
C LEU A 21 -13.18 12.95 6.15
N PRO A 22 -13.82 13.78 5.31
CA PRO A 22 -15.23 14.07 5.47
C PRO A 22 -15.98 12.73 5.39
N ALA A 23 -16.81 12.44 6.39
CA ALA A 23 -17.52 11.17 6.54
C ALA A 23 -18.32 10.76 5.27
N GLY A 24 -18.63 11.71 4.38
CA GLY A 24 -19.24 11.45 3.06
C GLY A 24 -18.35 10.71 2.05
N ASN A 25 -17.02 10.67 2.24
CA ASN A 25 -16.10 9.98 1.33
C ASN A 25 -15.80 8.53 1.73
N MET A 26 -16.19 8.08 2.93
CA MET A 26 -15.95 6.68 3.34
C MET A 26 -16.74 5.67 2.51
N GLN A 27 -17.93 6.04 2.02
CA GLN A 27 -18.78 5.13 1.24
C GLN A 27 -18.26 4.95 -0.19
N ARG A 28 -17.74 6.04 -0.80
CA ARG A 28 -17.01 5.97 -2.08
C ARG A 28 -15.68 5.25 -1.93
N PHE A 29 -14.92 5.52 -0.87
CA PHE A 29 -13.69 4.79 -0.55
C PHE A 29 -13.95 3.29 -0.40
N ARG A 30 -15.02 2.87 0.28
CA ARG A 30 -15.39 1.45 0.37
C ARG A 30 -15.80 0.84 -0.97
N GLN A 31 -16.47 1.59 -1.85
CA GLN A 31 -16.82 1.11 -3.20
C GLN A 31 -15.60 1.02 -4.10
N ASP A 32 -14.71 2.01 -4.08
CA ASP A 32 -13.47 2.03 -4.85
C ASP A 32 -12.50 0.94 -4.35
N VAL A 33 -12.42 0.75 -3.02
CA VAL A 33 -11.70 -0.38 -2.42
C VAL A 33 -12.36 -1.70 -2.82
N ALA A 34 -13.68 -1.86 -2.82
CA ALA A 34 -14.33 -3.11 -3.22
C ALA A 34 -14.06 -3.50 -4.69
N VAL A 35 -13.95 -2.52 -5.59
CA VAL A 35 -13.57 -2.76 -7.01
C VAL A 35 -12.09 -3.17 -7.14
N VAL A 36 -11.21 -2.61 -6.31
CA VAL A 36 -9.79 -2.98 -6.24
C VAL A 36 -9.56 -4.31 -5.50
N ASP A 37 -10.34 -4.60 -4.46
CA ASP A 37 -10.24 -5.73 -3.54
C ASP A 37 -10.66 -7.05 -4.21
N HIS A 38 -11.82 -7.07 -4.90
CA HIS A 38 -12.24 -8.29 -5.58
C HIS A 38 -11.42 -8.59 -6.84
N SER A 39 -10.87 -7.60 -7.52
CA SER A 39 -10.06 -7.88 -8.71
C SER A 39 -8.63 -8.29 -8.36
N LEU A 40 -8.01 -7.76 -7.32
CA LEU A 40 -6.57 -8.01 -7.11
C LEU A 40 -6.28 -9.44 -6.66
N LEU A 41 -6.97 -9.94 -5.64
CA LEU A 41 -6.75 -11.31 -5.15
C LEU A 41 -7.05 -12.31 -6.27
N ASP A 42 -8.20 -12.15 -6.93
CA ASP A 42 -8.61 -13.02 -8.04
C ASP A 42 -7.62 -12.93 -9.21
N ASN A 43 -7.13 -11.74 -9.56
CA ASN A 43 -6.11 -11.58 -10.61
C ASN A 43 -4.78 -12.24 -10.23
N VAL A 44 -4.36 -12.18 -8.96
CA VAL A 44 -3.15 -12.87 -8.49
C VAL A 44 -3.36 -14.38 -8.56
N ILE A 45 -4.54 -14.89 -8.18
CA ILE A 45 -4.90 -16.31 -8.27
C ILE A 45 -4.88 -16.75 -9.74
N LEU A 46 -5.55 -16.02 -10.63
CA LEU A 46 -5.60 -16.33 -12.05
C LEU A 46 -4.21 -16.32 -12.68
N ALA A 47 -3.38 -15.33 -12.36
CA ALA A 47 -1.99 -15.29 -12.83
C ALA A 47 -1.16 -16.49 -12.33
N LEU A 48 -1.39 -16.97 -11.10
CA LEU A 48 -0.75 -18.19 -10.61
C LEU A 48 -1.27 -19.45 -11.33
N VAL A 49 -2.56 -19.52 -11.63
CA VAL A 49 -3.14 -20.61 -12.44
C VAL A 49 -2.53 -20.62 -13.84
N GLU A 50 -2.38 -19.46 -14.47
CA GLU A 50 -1.70 -19.31 -15.77
C GLU A 50 -0.22 -19.71 -15.72
N MET A 51 0.43 -19.60 -14.56
CA MET A 51 1.78 -20.10 -14.30
C MET A 51 1.84 -21.62 -14.05
N GLY A 52 0.69 -22.31 -14.06
CA GLY A 52 0.61 -23.77 -13.94
C GLY A 52 0.30 -24.30 -12.54
N PHE A 53 -0.10 -23.44 -11.59
CA PHE A 53 -0.58 -23.90 -10.29
C PHE A 53 -2.03 -24.37 -10.35
N GLU A 54 -2.36 -25.43 -9.61
CA GLU A 54 -3.75 -25.80 -9.36
C GLU A 54 -4.47 -24.67 -8.60
N TYR A 55 -5.77 -24.49 -8.87
CA TYR A 55 -6.54 -23.36 -8.32
C TYR A 55 -6.46 -23.27 -6.79
N ASP A 56 -6.60 -24.39 -6.08
CA ASP A 56 -6.55 -24.41 -4.62
C ASP A 56 -5.16 -24.02 -4.08
N VAL A 57 -4.09 -24.42 -4.79
CA VAL A 57 -2.71 -24.06 -4.45
C VAL A 57 -2.46 -22.58 -4.76
N ALA A 58 -2.96 -22.08 -5.89
CA ALA A 58 -2.87 -20.68 -6.29
C ALA A 58 -3.59 -19.78 -5.28
N LYS A 59 -4.81 -20.16 -4.88
CA LYS A 59 -5.59 -19.50 -3.84
C LYS A 59 -4.81 -19.42 -2.52
N ASN A 60 -4.37 -20.55 -1.99
CA ASN A 60 -3.63 -20.58 -0.73
C ASN A 60 -2.37 -19.69 -0.77
N ARG A 61 -1.63 -19.70 -1.88
CA ARG A 61 -0.45 -18.86 -2.05
C ARG A 61 -0.77 -17.37 -2.11
N ALA A 62 -1.85 -17.00 -2.79
CA ALA A 62 -2.32 -15.61 -2.84
C ALA A 62 -2.80 -15.14 -1.45
N GLU A 63 -3.52 -15.99 -0.71
CA GLU A 63 -3.96 -15.67 0.65
C GLU A 63 -2.77 -15.54 1.61
N THR A 64 -1.77 -16.42 1.49
CA THR A 64 -0.53 -16.38 2.27
C THR A 64 0.29 -15.13 1.97
N LEU A 65 0.34 -14.69 0.71
CA LEU A 65 1.02 -13.45 0.31
C LEU A 65 0.52 -12.26 1.15
N PHE A 66 -0.78 -12.16 1.34
CA PHE A 66 -1.42 -11.07 2.08
C PHE A 66 -1.60 -11.34 3.58
N GLY A 67 -1.06 -12.46 4.10
CA GLY A 67 -1.17 -12.82 5.51
C GLY A 67 -2.60 -13.15 5.96
N GLY A 68 -3.49 -13.49 5.03
CA GLY A 68 -4.89 -13.86 5.29
C GLY A 68 -5.87 -12.69 5.51
N ASP A 69 -5.40 -11.43 5.48
CA ASP A 69 -6.26 -10.24 5.58
C ASP A 69 -6.24 -9.46 4.26
N HIS A 70 -7.04 -9.94 3.31
CA HIS A 70 -7.14 -9.40 1.96
C HIS A 70 -7.64 -7.95 1.95
N MET A 71 -8.59 -7.62 2.83
CA MET A 71 -9.17 -6.28 2.91
C MET A 71 -8.12 -5.26 3.34
N THR A 72 -7.31 -5.58 4.35
CA THR A 72 -6.19 -4.73 4.78
C THR A 72 -5.13 -4.59 3.68
N ALA A 73 -4.84 -5.67 2.96
CA ALA A 73 -3.91 -5.62 1.83
C ALA A 73 -4.43 -4.77 0.66
N ALA A 74 -5.71 -4.90 0.31
CA ALA A 74 -6.36 -4.12 -0.74
C ALA A 74 -6.37 -2.63 -0.41
N MET A 75 -6.72 -2.25 0.82
CA MET A 75 -6.63 -0.86 1.26
C MET A 75 -5.18 -0.33 1.23
N SER A 76 -4.21 -1.16 1.62
CA SER A 76 -2.80 -0.79 1.62
C SER A 76 -2.25 -0.56 0.21
N LEU A 77 -2.66 -1.38 -0.76
CA LEU A 77 -2.30 -1.23 -2.16
C LEU A 77 -3.06 -0.08 -2.85
N TYR A 78 -4.31 0.16 -2.45
CA TYR A 78 -5.06 1.34 -2.90
C TYR A 78 -4.34 2.64 -2.49
N ASN A 79 -3.82 2.72 -1.27
CA ASN A 79 -3.04 3.87 -0.82
C ASN A 79 -1.77 4.06 -1.66
N LEU A 80 -1.08 2.96 -1.99
CA LEU A 80 0.10 2.99 -2.85
C LEU A 80 -0.24 3.49 -4.27
N LYS A 81 -1.26 2.89 -4.90
CA LYS A 81 -1.73 3.27 -6.24
C LYS A 81 -2.26 4.71 -6.28
N SER A 82 -2.88 5.19 -5.21
CA SER A 82 -3.34 6.57 -5.10
C SER A 82 -2.17 7.56 -5.01
N ALA A 83 -1.07 7.18 -4.35
CA ALA A 83 0.15 8.00 -4.26
C ALA A 83 1.01 7.95 -5.54
N PHE A 84 0.92 6.85 -6.29
CA PHE A 84 1.67 6.57 -7.51
C PHE A 84 0.72 6.06 -8.61
N PRO A 85 -0.14 6.93 -9.16
CA PRO A 85 -1.15 6.55 -10.16
C PRO A 85 -0.55 5.97 -11.44
N GLU A 86 0.72 6.22 -11.72
CA GLU A 86 1.50 5.69 -12.83
C GLU A 86 1.84 4.20 -12.73
N ILE A 87 1.66 3.56 -11.56
CA ILE A 87 1.87 2.10 -11.43
C ILE A 87 0.75 1.38 -12.17
N ASP A 88 1.05 0.70 -13.27
CA ASP A 88 0.06 -0.12 -13.95
C ASP A 88 -0.45 -1.27 -13.06
N HIS A 89 -1.77 -1.51 -13.07
CA HIS A 89 -2.41 -2.55 -12.24
C HIS A 89 -1.95 -3.95 -12.62
N ASP A 90 -1.84 -4.24 -13.91
CA ASP A 90 -1.43 -5.56 -14.40
C ASP A 90 0.04 -5.83 -14.08
N VAL A 91 0.89 -4.78 -14.12
CA VAL A 91 2.28 -4.89 -13.70
C VAL A 91 2.38 -5.15 -12.19
N MET A 92 1.56 -4.49 -11.38
CA MET A 92 1.48 -4.74 -9.93
C MET A 92 1.02 -6.17 -9.64
N VAL A 93 -0.04 -6.65 -10.29
CA VAL A 93 -0.51 -8.06 -10.19
C VAL A 93 0.64 -9.01 -10.53
N LYS A 94 1.31 -8.81 -11.67
CA LYS A 94 2.41 -9.67 -12.11
C LYS A 94 3.56 -9.72 -11.11
N HIS A 95 3.88 -8.59 -10.47
CA HIS A 95 4.89 -8.56 -9.41
C HIS A 95 4.43 -9.34 -8.17
N LEU A 96 3.20 -9.10 -7.69
CA LEU A 96 2.63 -9.77 -6.53
C LEU A 96 2.52 -11.29 -6.76
N SER A 97 2.10 -11.74 -7.95
CA SER A 97 2.07 -13.16 -8.31
C SER A 97 3.46 -13.80 -8.25
N LYS A 98 4.52 -13.11 -8.70
CA LYS A 98 5.89 -13.60 -8.55
C LYS A 98 6.27 -13.77 -7.07
N LEU A 99 5.88 -12.84 -6.20
CA LEU A 99 6.12 -12.98 -4.75
C LEU A 99 5.34 -14.15 -4.15
N ALA A 100 4.10 -14.38 -4.57
CA ALA A 100 3.27 -15.50 -4.15
C ALA A 100 3.85 -16.87 -4.58
N VAL A 101 4.52 -16.95 -5.73
CA VAL A 101 5.25 -18.17 -6.15
C VAL A 101 6.29 -18.59 -5.12
N TYR A 102 6.96 -17.63 -4.47
CA TYR A 102 7.94 -17.93 -3.42
C TYR A 102 7.31 -18.23 -2.05
N GLY A 103 5.98 -18.16 -1.93
CA GLY A 103 5.25 -18.48 -0.69
C GLY A 103 5.58 -17.53 0.47
N ARG A 104 5.98 -16.29 0.17
CA ARG A 104 6.34 -15.30 1.18
C ARG A 104 5.18 -14.35 1.41
N SER A 105 4.88 -14.05 2.68
CA SER A 105 4.01 -12.94 3.03
C SER A 105 4.71 -11.60 2.78
N ILE A 106 3.96 -10.59 2.37
CA ILE A 106 4.46 -9.21 2.25
C ILE A 106 3.93 -8.36 3.39
N ASP A 107 4.77 -7.43 3.87
CA ASP A 107 4.34 -6.40 4.80
C ASP A 107 4.19 -5.08 4.05
N LEU A 108 2.95 -4.71 3.72
CA LEU A 108 2.63 -3.48 2.98
C LEU A 108 2.72 -2.22 3.86
N ALA A 109 2.93 -2.37 5.17
CA ALA A 109 3.31 -1.25 6.05
C ALA A 109 4.84 -1.01 6.06
N SER A 110 5.64 -1.94 5.52
CA SER A 110 7.09 -1.79 5.44
C SER A 110 7.48 -0.88 4.28
N TYR A 111 8.23 0.16 4.59
CA TYR A 111 8.81 1.08 3.62
C TYR A 111 9.65 0.37 2.55
N ASP A 112 10.46 -0.60 2.95
CA ASP A 112 11.32 -1.36 2.05
C ASP A 112 10.51 -2.23 1.08
N THR A 113 9.41 -2.82 1.56
CA THR A 113 8.48 -3.56 0.69
C THR A 113 7.87 -2.65 -0.36
N LEU A 114 7.43 -1.45 0.04
CA LEU A 114 6.83 -0.49 -0.90
C LEU A 114 7.85 -0.01 -1.94
N ILE A 115 9.09 0.26 -1.54
CA ILE A 115 10.18 0.57 -2.49
C ILE A 115 10.35 -0.58 -3.48
N SER A 116 10.44 -1.82 -2.99
CA SER A 116 10.62 -3.01 -3.84
C SER A 116 9.49 -3.13 -4.87
N ILE A 117 8.24 -2.90 -4.46
CA ILE A 117 7.09 -2.91 -5.36
C ILE A 117 7.30 -1.83 -6.43
N ILE A 118 7.51 -0.56 -6.06
CA ILE A 118 7.68 0.54 -7.02
C ILE A 118 8.77 0.25 -8.04
N GLN A 119 9.97 -0.10 -7.59
CA GLN A 119 11.14 -0.32 -8.46
C GLN A 119 10.93 -1.48 -9.42
N SER A 120 10.14 -2.48 -9.02
CA SER A 120 9.81 -3.64 -9.84
C SER A 120 8.65 -3.39 -10.82
N THR A 121 7.75 -2.46 -10.49
CA THR A 121 6.58 -2.15 -11.32
C THR A 121 6.83 -1.01 -12.31
N ASN A 122 7.80 -0.14 -12.03
CA ASN A 122 8.15 0.94 -12.93
C ASN A 122 9.66 1.22 -12.87
N HIS A 123 10.40 0.59 -13.78
CA HIS A 123 11.85 0.75 -13.89
C HIS A 123 12.27 2.16 -14.31
N GLU A 124 11.36 2.96 -14.88
CA GLU A 124 11.60 4.34 -15.28
C GLU A 124 11.26 5.35 -14.18
N LEU A 125 10.60 4.91 -13.09
CA LEU A 125 10.31 5.79 -11.97
C LEU A 125 11.60 6.06 -11.19
N LEU A 126 12.22 7.21 -11.49
CA LEU A 126 13.35 7.71 -10.72
C LEU A 126 12.88 8.08 -9.31
N LEU A 127 13.19 7.21 -8.34
CA LEU A 127 12.97 7.52 -6.93
C LEU A 127 13.81 8.74 -6.54
N ASN A 128 13.12 9.84 -6.29
CA ASN A 128 13.71 11.08 -5.80
C ASN A 128 13.21 11.35 -4.37
N SER A 129 13.65 12.47 -3.79
CA SER A 129 13.28 12.83 -2.41
C SER A 129 11.76 12.91 -2.20
N ASP A 130 10.99 13.35 -3.19
CA ASP A 130 9.52 13.42 -3.12
C ASP A 130 8.90 12.01 -3.16
N SER A 131 9.40 11.12 -4.02
CA SER A 131 8.96 9.71 -4.06
C SER A 131 9.22 9.01 -2.72
N TYR A 132 10.38 9.24 -2.11
CA TYR A 132 10.72 8.66 -0.81
C TYR A 132 9.82 9.19 0.32
N GLU A 133 9.49 10.47 0.32
CA GLU A 133 8.56 11.04 1.30
C GLU A 133 7.15 10.50 1.12
N LYS A 134 6.67 10.36 -0.12
CA LYS A 134 5.38 9.73 -0.45
C LYS A 134 5.33 8.29 0.04
N LEU A 135 6.36 7.49 -0.23
CA LEU A 135 6.44 6.10 0.25
C LEU A 135 6.44 6.02 1.77
N TYR A 136 7.12 6.95 2.47
CA TYR A 136 7.10 7.00 3.92
C TYR A 136 5.69 7.31 4.46
N ARG A 137 4.98 8.26 3.82
CA ARG A 137 3.59 8.58 4.16
C ARG A 137 2.65 7.39 3.92
N VAL A 138 2.80 6.67 2.81
CA VAL A 138 2.02 5.45 2.52
C VAL A 138 2.31 4.35 3.53
N ALA A 139 3.58 4.07 3.85
CA ALA A 139 3.97 3.08 4.85
C ALA A 139 3.30 3.36 6.21
N ARG A 140 3.33 4.63 6.64
CA ARG A 140 2.65 5.09 7.86
C ARG A 140 1.13 4.91 7.81
N LEU A 141 0.50 5.25 6.68
CA LEU A 141 -0.93 5.10 6.50
C LEU A 141 -1.33 3.62 6.57
N ASN A 142 -0.59 2.75 5.88
CA ASN A 142 -0.81 1.30 5.90
C ASN A 142 -0.59 0.72 7.30
N GLY A 143 0.43 1.19 8.03
CA GLY A 143 0.65 0.81 9.44
C GLY A 143 -0.52 1.18 10.36
N SER A 144 -1.26 2.24 10.06
CA SER A 144 -2.44 2.64 10.83
C SER A 144 -3.71 1.82 10.52
N ILE A 145 -3.73 1.09 9.41
CA ILE A 145 -4.84 0.18 9.04
C ILE A 145 -4.69 -1.16 9.76
N LYS A 146 -3.45 -1.59 10.01
CA LYS A 146 -3.12 -2.85 10.69
C LYS A 146 -3.32 -2.81 12.22
N ALA A 147 -3.43 -1.62 12.80
CA ALA A 147 -3.52 -1.39 14.25
C ALA A 147 -4.98 -1.34 14.74
#